data_AF-A0AA36G4W3-F1
#
_entry.id   AF-A0AA36G4W3-F1
#
_cell.length_a   1.000
_cell.length_b   1.000
_cell.length_c   1.000
_cell.angle_alpha   90.00
_cell.angle_beta   90.00
_cell.angle_gamma   90.00
#
_symmetry.space_group_name_H-M   'P 1'
#
loop_
_entity.id
_entity.type
_entity.pdbx_description
1 polymer ?
#
loop_
_entity_poly.entity_id
_entity_poly.type
_entity_poly.pdbx_seq_one_letter_code
_entity_poly.pdbx_strand_id
1 'polypeptide(L)'
;MESGRSTKFETERLEWPIVEPNGDEETGNYICLRTGDDHDFWIPVPFAAQSSSVTSIVNGPTPGDDDKTAYEFRFICSNVMRWICNYMGYKFIYTGKESVPTFEVDPNIALPLLHAATFFDC
;
A
#
# COMPACT_ATOMS: atom_id res chain seq x y z
N MET A 1 -32.96 -6.27 -31.30
CA MET A 1 -33.54 -6.13 -29.95
C MET A 1 -32.46 -6.64 -29.02
N GLU A 2 -31.49 -5.80 -28.68
CA GLU A 2 -31.53 -4.95 -27.47
C GLU A 2 -31.85 -5.78 -26.23
N SER A 3 -31.16 -5.71 -25.10
CA SER A 3 -30.08 -4.87 -24.61
C SER A 3 -29.78 -5.44 -23.22
N GLY A 4 -28.56 -5.34 -22.73
CA GLY A 4 -28.25 -5.88 -21.40
C GLY A 4 -26.78 -5.94 -21.07
N ARG A 5 -26.02 -4.91 -21.45
CA ARG A 5 -24.68 -4.67 -20.93
C ARG A 5 -24.78 -4.53 -19.41
N SER A 6 -24.26 -5.52 -18.69
CA SER A 6 -23.86 -5.33 -17.30
C SER A 6 -22.54 -6.04 -17.09
N THR A 7 -21.47 -5.42 -17.61
CA THR A 7 -20.13 -5.69 -17.10
C THR A 7 -20.04 -5.01 -15.75
N LYS A 8 -20.58 -5.67 -14.72
CA LYS A 8 -20.08 -5.48 -13.36
C LYS A 8 -18.67 -6.06 -13.39
N PHE A 9 -17.68 -5.22 -13.67
CA PHE A 9 -16.31 -5.52 -13.29
C PHE A 9 -16.32 -5.39 -11.78
N GLU A 10 -16.67 -6.52 -11.16
CA GLU A 10 -16.55 -6.72 -9.73
C GLU A 10 -15.11 -6.37 -9.39
N THR A 11 -14.95 -5.39 -8.52
CA THR A 11 -13.74 -5.08 -7.79
C THR A 11 -13.34 -6.31 -6.98
N GLU A 12 -12.91 -7.38 -7.66
CA GLU A 12 -12.22 -8.51 -7.07
C GLU A 12 -10.87 -7.98 -6.57
N ARG A 13 -10.99 -7.31 -5.42
CA ARG A 13 -10.03 -7.20 -4.34
C ARG A 13 -8.59 -7.24 -4.85
N LEU A 14 -8.06 -6.05 -5.15
CA LEU A 14 -6.66 -5.74 -4.84
C LEU A 14 -6.46 -5.80 -3.32
N GLU A 15 -6.84 -6.91 -2.68
CA GLU A 15 -6.33 -7.32 -1.39
C GLU A 15 -4.95 -7.88 -1.73
N TRP A 16 -3.96 -6.99 -1.74
CA TRP A 16 -2.58 -7.45 -1.78
C TRP A 16 -2.41 -8.43 -0.64
N PRO A 17 -1.85 -9.61 -0.91
CA PRO A 17 -1.71 -10.58 0.14
C PRO A 17 -0.73 -9.95 1.14
N ILE A 18 -1.21 -9.67 2.34
CA ILE A 18 -0.37 -9.36 3.49
C ILE A 18 0.32 -10.69 3.80
N VAL A 19 1.34 -11.03 3.01
CA VAL A 19 2.12 -12.26 3.19
C VAL A 19 3.27 -11.89 4.08
N GLU A 20 3.27 -12.40 5.30
CA GLU A 20 4.52 -12.49 6.05
C GLU A 20 5.47 -13.34 5.21
N PRO A 21 6.62 -12.81 4.76
CA PRO A 21 7.55 -13.61 3.97
C PRO A 21 7.92 -14.85 4.80
N ASN A 22 7.64 -16.04 4.27
CA ASN A 22 8.10 -17.28 4.89
C ASN A 22 9.63 -17.17 4.99
N GLY A 23 10.18 -17.41 6.18
CA GLY A 23 11.52 -16.98 6.63
C GLY A 23 12.75 -17.43 5.81
N ASP A 24 12.58 -17.97 4.61
CA ASP A 24 13.63 -18.44 3.71
C ASP A 24 13.57 -17.83 2.29
N GLU A 25 12.54 -17.04 1.93
CA GLU A 25 12.45 -16.37 0.63
C GLU A 25 12.72 -14.85 0.76
N GLU A 26 13.89 -14.43 0.25
CA GLU A 26 14.27 -13.06 -0.15
C GLU A 26 13.54 -11.89 0.57
N THR A 27 13.77 -11.76 1.88
CA THR A 27 13.35 -10.60 2.70
C THR A 27 13.82 -9.25 2.14
N GLY A 28 14.79 -9.24 1.22
CA GLY A 28 15.24 -8.04 0.51
C GLY A 28 14.25 -7.45 -0.49
N ASN A 29 13.14 -8.13 -0.81
CA ASN A 29 12.15 -7.64 -1.78
C ASN A 29 10.85 -7.09 -1.16
N TYR A 30 10.73 -7.15 0.17
CA TYR A 30 9.56 -6.67 0.91
C TYR A 30 9.98 -5.77 2.07
N ILE A 31 9.11 -4.82 2.42
CA ILE A 31 9.19 -4.06 3.67
C ILE A 31 7.91 -4.25 4.47
N CYS A 32 8.01 -4.16 5.79
CA CYS A 32 6.89 -4.17 6.72
C CYS A 32 6.58 -2.75 7.18
N LEU A 33 5.33 -2.31 6.99
CA LEU A 33 4.79 -1.10 7.56
C LEU A 33 3.92 -1.49 8.76
N ARG A 34 4.39 -1.21 9.98
CA ARG A 34 3.66 -1.51 11.22
C ARG A 34 2.83 -0.31 11.64
N THR A 35 1.55 -0.51 11.89
CA THR A 35 0.61 0.54 12.31
C THR A 35 0.58 0.73 13.82
N GLY A 36 0.00 1.85 14.28
CA GLY A 36 -0.12 2.14 15.72
C GLY A 36 -1.03 1.19 16.49
N ASP A 37 -1.87 0.43 15.79
CA ASP A 37 -2.73 -0.63 16.31
C ASP A 37 -2.15 -2.04 16.07
N ASP A 38 -0.82 -2.15 16.02
CA ASP A 38 -0.06 -3.42 15.96
C ASP A 38 -0.39 -4.33 14.77
N HIS A 39 -0.82 -3.78 13.63
CA HIS A 39 -0.96 -4.53 12.39
C HIS A 39 0.24 -4.31 11.47
N ASP A 40 0.75 -5.42 10.93
CA ASP A 40 1.86 -5.47 9.99
C ASP A 40 1.36 -5.55 8.55
N PHE A 41 1.91 -4.69 7.70
CA PHE A 41 1.64 -4.67 6.27
C PHE A 41 2.93 -4.92 5.50
N TRP A 42 3.11 -6.16 5.05
CA TRP A 42 4.22 -6.54 4.17
C TRP A 42 3.88 -6.18 2.74
N ILE A 43 4.67 -5.27 2.14
CA ILE A 43 4.49 -4.83 0.75
C ILE A 43 5.80 -4.96 -0.04
N PRO A 44 5.73 -5.27 -1.35
CA PRO A 44 6.91 -5.26 -2.22
C PRO A 44 7.60 -3.90 -2.24
N VAL A 45 8.94 -3.89 -2.27
CA VAL A 45 9.75 -2.66 -2.40
C VAL A 45 9.32 -1.77 -3.59
N PRO A 46 8.98 -2.31 -4.79
CA PRO A 46 8.52 -1.48 -5.90
C PRO A 46 7.20 -0.74 -5.64
N PHE A 47 6.34 -1.27 -4.76
CA PHE A 47 5.10 -0.61 -4.38
C PHE A 47 5.40 0.48 -3.35
N ALA A 48 6.21 0.17 -2.34
CA ALA A 48 6.69 1.15 -1.37
C ALA A 48 7.35 2.37 -2.04
N ALA A 49 8.08 2.15 -3.14
CA ALA A 49 8.72 3.20 -3.94
C ALA A 49 7.72 4.17 -4.62
N GLN A 50 6.42 3.89 -4.60
CA GLN A 50 5.38 4.83 -5.06
C GLN A 50 5.11 5.96 -4.06
N SER A 51 5.67 5.88 -2.86
CA SER A 51 5.62 6.88 -1.78
C SER A 51 7.01 7.47 -1.54
N SER A 52 7.13 8.78 -1.70
CA SER A 52 8.40 9.48 -1.45
C SER A 52 8.76 9.48 0.04
N SER A 53 7.76 9.55 0.92
CA SER A 53 7.93 9.50 2.37
C SER A 53 8.42 8.12 2.84
N VAL A 54 7.83 7.02 2.34
CA VAL A 54 8.33 5.67 2.66
C VAL A 54 9.74 5.50 2.15
N THR A 55 10.01 5.92 0.91
CA THR A 55 11.36 5.85 0.32
C THR A 55 12.38 6.64 1.15
N SER A 56 12.00 7.81 1.67
CA SER A 56 12.86 8.65 2.51
C SER A 56 13.12 8.04 3.88
N ILE A 57 12.12 7.36 4.46
CA ILE A 57 12.26 6.63 5.73
C ILE A 57 13.16 5.39 5.55
N VAL A 58 12.95 4.65 4.45
CA VAL A 58 13.73 3.44 4.12
C VAL A 58 15.19 3.77 3.85
N ASN A 59 15.47 4.83 3.09
CA ASN A 59 16.83 5.26 2.75
C ASN A 59 17.43 6.25 3.76
N GLY A 60 16.70 6.56 4.83
CA GLY A 60 17.16 7.50 5.85
C GLY A 60 18.33 6.92 6.66
N PRO A 61 19.21 7.76 7.23
CA PRO A 61 20.32 7.29 8.04
C PRO A 61 19.79 6.65 9.34
N THR A 62 19.81 5.32 9.41
CA THR A 62 19.46 4.57 10.62
C THR A 62 20.70 4.46 11.52
N PRO A 63 20.63 4.94 12.78
CA PRO A 63 21.70 4.70 13.74
C PRO A 63 21.66 3.23 14.17
N GLY A 64 22.50 2.41 13.55
CA GLY A 64 22.70 1.00 13.90
C GLY A 64 21.66 0.04 13.35
N ASP A 65 22.18 -1.06 12.80
CA ASP A 65 21.55 -2.18 12.09
C ASP A 65 20.98 -1.85 10.71
N ASP A 66 21.75 -2.25 9.68
CA ASP A 66 21.49 -2.18 8.23
C ASP A 66 20.31 -3.08 7.76
N ASP A 67 19.68 -3.87 8.65
CA ASP A 67 18.70 -4.90 8.29
C ASP A 67 17.25 -4.58 8.72
N LYS A 68 16.91 -3.31 8.95
CA LYS A 68 15.54 -2.94 9.32
C LYS A 68 14.60 -3.00 8.12
N THR A 69 13.86 -4.10 8.01
CA THR A 69 12.76 -4.24 7.04
C THR A 69 11.42 -3.74 7.58
N ALA A 70 11.30 -3.46 8.89
CA ALA A 70 10.06 -3.04 9.54
C ALA A 70 10.09 -1.58 10.02
N TYR A 71 9.06 -0.80 9.66
CA TYR A 71 8.95 0.62 9.93
C TYR A 71 7.62 0.95 10.63
N GLU A 72 7.68 1.65 11.76
CA GLU A 72 6.52 1.98 12.59
C GLU A 72 5.83 3.30 12.21
N PHE A 73 4.50 3.27 12.10
CA PHE A 73 3.62 4.41 11.81
C PHE A 73 2.57 4.55 12.92
N ARG A 74 2.99 5.06 14.08
CA ARG A 74 2.17 5.11 15.31
C ARG A 74 0.89 5.94 15.24
N PHE A 75 0.79 6.85 14.27
CA PHE A 75 -0.38 7.71 14.08
C PHE A 75 -1.33 7.25 12.96
N ILE A 76 -1.00 6.14 12.30
CA ILE A 76 -1.80 5.57 11.21
C ILE A 76 -2.45 4.28 11.70
N CYS A 77 -3.77 4.19 11.58
CA CYS A 77 -4.54 2.99 11.89
C CYS A 77 -4.51 1.99 10.73
N SER A 78 -4.61 0.69 11.03
CA SER A 78 -4.65 -0.41 10.07
C SER A 78 -5.71 -0.25 8.99
N ASN A 79 -6.88 0.27 9.34
CA ASN A 79 -7.95 0.53 8.38
C ASN A 79 -7.54 1.56 7.32
N VAL A 80 -6.71 2.55 7.63
CA VAL A 80 -6.19 3.53 6.67
C VAL A 80 -4.96 2.99 5.94
N MET A 81 -4.04 2.35 6.66
CA MET A 81 -2.80 1.79 6.08
C MET A 81 -3.10 0.79 4.96
N ARG A 82 -4.15 -0.02 5.11
CA ARG A 82 -4.59 -0.95 4.06
C ARG A 82 -4.88 -0.24 2.74
N TRP A 83 -5.58 0.89 2.79
CA TRP A 83 -5.91 1.67 1.58
C TRP A 83 -4.69 2.34 0.96
N ILE A 84 -3.76 2.83 1.77
CA ILE A 84 -2.48 3.36 1.30
C ILE A 84 -1.68 2.28 0.58
N CYS A 85 -1.52 1.10 1.19
CA CYS A 85 -0.82 -0.04 0.58
C CYS A 85 -1.49 -0.47 -0.74
N ASN A 86 -2.83 -0.54 -0.75
CA ASN A 86 -3.60 -0.85 -1.94
C ASN A 86 -3.37 0.16 -3.06
N TYR A 87 -3.36 1.44 -2.72
CA TYR A 87 -3.14 2.51 -3.68
C TYR A 87 -1.71 2.54 -4.22
N MET A 88 -0.69 2.29 -3.39
CA MET A 88 0.70 2.17 -3.85
C MET A 88 0.85 1.07 -4.91
N GLY A 89 0.29 -0.12 -4.66
CA GLY A 89 0.30 -1.20 -5.63
C GLY A 89 -0.51 -0.89 -6.89
N TYR A 90 -1.69 -0.27 -6.71
CA TYR A 90 -2.53 0.18 -7.83
C TYR A 90 -1.77 1.17 -8.74
N LYS A 91 -1.13 2.18 -8.15
CA LYS A 91 -0.31 3.18 -8.87
C LYS A 91 0.82 2.51 -9.62
N PHE A 92 1.52 1.55 -9.00
CA PHE A 92 2.58 0.79 -9.66
C PHE A 92 2.08 -0.01 -10.88
N ILE A 93 0.98 -0.76 -10.74
CA ILE A 93 0.42 -1.58 -11.84
C ILE A 93 -0.04 -0.72 -13.01
N TYR A 94 -0.79 0.35 -12.70
CA TYR A 94 -1.58 1.07 -13.70
C TYR A 94 -0.89 2.31 -14.26
N THR A 95 0.26 2.73 -13.72
CA THR A 95 1.07 3.79 -14.33
C THR A 95 1.49 3.40 -15.75
N GLY A 96 1.16 4.25 -16.72
CA GLY A 96 1.47 4.04 -18.14
C GLY A 96 0.56 3.04 -18.86
N LYS A 97 -0.53 2.56 -18.24
CA LYS A 97 -1.53 1.71 -18.91
C LYS A 97 -2.58 2.56 -19.61
N GLU A 98 -3.09 2.08 -20.75
CA GLU A 98 -4.14 2.77 -21.51
C GLU A 98 -5.53 2.63 -20.87
N SER A 99 -5.77 1.53 -20.16
CA SER A 99 -7.02 1.27 -19.45
C SER A 99 -6.76 1.20 -17.95
N VAL A 100 -7.32 2.15 -17.22
CA VAL A 100 -7.13 2.32 -15.77
C VAL A 100 -8.48 2.15 -15.08
N PRO A 101 -8.66 1.14 -14.19
CA PRO A 101 -9.91 0.95 -13.48
C PRO A 101 -10.12 2.04 -12.42
N THR A 102 -11.36 2.27 -11.99
CA THR A 102 -11.64 3.22 -10.91
C THR A 102 -11.17 2.69 -9.57
N PHE A 103 -10.45 3.50 -8.79
CA PHE A 103 -10.10 3.22 -7.41
C PHE A 103 -11.19 3.79 -6.48
N GLU A 104 -12.19 2.97 -6.17
CA GLU A 104 -13.33 3.38 -5.33
C GLU A 104 -12.95 3.40 -3.85
N VAL A 105 -13.10 4.55 -3.20
CA VAL A 105 -12.78 4.74 -1.77
C VAL A 105 -14.07 4.78 -0.95
N ASP A 106 -14.09 4.06 0.18
CA ASP A 106 -15.21 4.14 1.13
C ASP A 106 -15.32 5.58 1.70
N PRO A 107 -16.48 6.26 1.56
CA PRO A 107 -16.68 7.62 2.06
C PRO A 107 -16.36 7.80 3.55
N ASN A 108 -16.55 6.76 4.38
CA ASN A 108 -16.33 6.81 5.81
C ASN A 108 -14.85 6.96 6.18
N ILE A 109 -13.93 6.60 5.27
CA ILE A 109 -12.48 6.70 5.49
C ILE A 109 -11.82 7.78 4.65
N ALA A 110 -12.56 8.46 3.78
CA ALA A 110 -11.99 9.38 2.79
C ALA A 110 -11.17 10.51 3.43
N LEU A 111 -11.64 11.08 4.55
CA LEU A 111 -10.93 12.15 5.27
C LEU A 111 -9.63 11.64 5.95
N PRO A 112 -9.65 10.58 6.78
CA PRO A 112 -8.43 9.97 7.30
C PRO A 112 -7.45 9.55 6.20
N LEU A 113 -7.96 8.98 5.10
CA LEU A 113 -7.13 8.56 3.97
C LEU A 113 -6.48 9.73 3.26
N LEU A 114 -7.17 10.85 3.07
CA LEU A 114 -6.61 12.06 2.48
C LEU A 114 -5.44 12.62 3.30
N HIS A 115 -5.59 12.66 4.63
CA HIS A 115 -4.52 13.09 5.52
C HIS A 115 -3.32 12.15 5.47
N ALA A 116 -3.56 10.83 5.47
CA ALA A 116 -2.51 9.85 5.33
C ALA A 116 -1.82 9.93 3.96
N ALA A 117 -2.56 10.07 2.87
CA ALA A 117 -2.01 10.19 1.51
C ALA A 117 -1.09 11.41 1.39
N THR A 118 -1.43 12.52 2.05
CA THR A 118 -0.56 13.71 2.13
C THR A 118 0.75 13.40 2.87
N PHE A 119 0.69 12.64 3.97
CA PHE A 119 1.88 12.22 4.70
C PHE A 119 2.74 11.24 3.88
N PHE A 120 2.11 10.28 3.20
CA PHE A 120 2.80 9.29 2.37
C PHE A 120 3.27 9.86 1.02
N ASP A 121 2.80 11.04 0.62
CA ASP A 121 3.11 11.70 -0.65
C ASP A 121 3.00 10.72 -1.83
N CYS A 122 1.83 10.07 -1.93
CA CYS A 122 1.54 9.06 -2.95
C CYS A 122 0.26 9.36 -3.72
#